data_AF-A0A926XP45-F1
#
_entry.id   AF-A0A926XP45-F1
#
_cell.length_a   1.000
_cell.length_b   1.000
_cell.length_c   1.000
_cell.angle_alpha   90.00
_cell.angle_beta   90.00
_cell.angle_gamma   90.00
#
_symmetry.space_group_name_H-M   'P 1'
#
loop_
_entity.id
_entity.type
_entity.pdbx_description
1 polymer ?
#
loop_
_entity_poly.entity_id
_entity_poly.type
_entity_poly.pdbx_seq_one_letter_code
_entity_poly.pdbx_strand_id
1 'polypeptide(L)' 'MKRFSLRMTKEEYEKVKGYCDRIEVSMNDVIRQLIRDWQPDRPPSPKQNTE' A
#
# COMPACT_ATOMS: atom_id res chain seq x y z
N MET A 1 16.33 -8.03 -12.31
CA MET A 1 15.05 -7.65 -11.69
C MET A 1 14.06 -7.27 -12.79
N LYS A 2 12.81 -7.78 -12.76
CA LYS A 2 11.76 -7.35 -13.70
C LYS A 2 11.26 -5.96 -13.28
N ARG A 3 11.24 -5.01 -14.22
CA ARG A 3 10.67 -3.67 -14.01
C ARG A 3 9.21 -3.70 -14.44
N PHE A 4 8.31 -3.25 -13.57
CA PHE A 4 6.89 -3.10 -13.85
C PHE A 4 6.45 -1.67 -13.59
N SER A 5 5.35 -1.27 -14.21
CA SER A 5 4.66 -0.01 -13.93
C SER A 5 3.30 -0.32 -13.32
N LEU A 6 2.93 0.42 -12.28
CA LEU A 6 1.60 0.33 -11.67
C LEU A 6 0.76 1.52 -12.14
N ARG A 7 -0.51 1.28 -12.47
CA ARG A 7 -1.49 2.35 -12.64
C ARG A 7 -2.32 2.42 -11.36
N MET A 8 -2.46 3.63 -10.84
CA MET A 8 -3.28 3.93 -9.68
C MET A 8 -4.01 5.24 -9.95
N THR A 9 -5.17 5.41 -9.32
CA THR A 9 -5.89 6.69 -9.32
C THR A 9 -5.09 7.74 -8.54
N LYS A 10 -5.44 9.01 -8.76
CA LYS A 10 -4.83 10.12 -8.03
C LYS A 10 -5.03 9.99 -6.51
N GLU A 11 -6.22 9.56 -6.10
CA GLU A 11 -6.56 9.39 -4.67
C GLU A 11 -5.72 8.28 -4.01
N GLU A 12 -5.55 7.13 -4.67
CA GLU A 12 -4.69 6.05 -4.19
C GLU A 12 -3.23 6.51 -4.08
N TYR A 13 -2.74 7.24 -5.10
CA TYR A 13 -1.40 7.81 -5.09
C TYR A 13 -1.18 8.75 -3.90
N GLU A 14 -2.11 9.68 -3.65
CA GLU A 14 -2.01 10.64 -2.54
C GLU A 14 -2.00 9.94 -1.17
N LYS A 15 -2.80 8.88 -1.00
CA LYS A 15 -2.79 8.06 0.23
C LYS A 15 -1.43 7.39 0.45
N VAL A 16 -0.88 6.73 -0.56
CA VAL A 16 0.41 6.06 -0.46
C VAL A 16 1.53 7.08 -0.24
N LYS A 17 1.53 8.18 -1.00
CA LYS A 17 2.50 9.26 -0.86
C LYS A 17 2.48 9.84 0.56
N GLY A 18 1.31 10.21 1.07
CA GLY A 18 1.19 10.75 2.44
C GLY A 18 1.59 9.75 3.52
N TYR A 19 1.45 8.44 3.28
CA TYR A 19 2.04 7.43 4.17
C TYR A 19 3.56 7.43 4.09
N CYS A 20 4.13 7.41 2.87
CA CYS A 20 5.58 7.37 2.64
C CYS A 20 6.28 8.60 3.23
N ASP A 21 5.71 9.79 3.04
CA ASP A 21 6.26 11.06 3.53
C ASP A 21 6.29 11.10 5.07
N ARG A 22 5.30 10.48 5.75
CA ARG A 22 5.21 10.48 7.22
C ARG A 22 6.24 9.59 7.91
N ILE A 23 6.68 8.53 7.25
CA ILE A 23 7.61 7.54 7.82
C ILE A 23 8.96 7.52 7.09
N GLU A 24 9.19 8.52 6.22
CA GLU A 24 10.43 8.71 5.45
C GLU A 24 10.89 7.45 4.69
N VAL A 25 9.96 6.74 4.06
CA VAL A 25 10.24 5.51 3.31
C VAL A 25 10.03 5.70 1.81
N SER A 26 10.77 4.93 1.00
CA SER A 26 10.55 4.88 -0.44
C SER A 26 9.20 4.24 -0.77
N MET A 27 8.42 4.92 -1.61
CA MET A 27 7.17 4.39 -2.14
C MET A 27 7.36 3.05 -2.86
N ASN A 28 8.52 2.80 -3.49
CA ASN A 28 8.80 1.52 -4.14
C ASN A 28 8.85 0.37 -3.12
N ASP A 29 9.46 0.60 -1.96
CA ASP A 29 9.59 -0.43 -0.92
C ASP A 29 8.25 -0.71 -0.25
N VAL A 30 7.43 0.34 -0.05
CA VAL A 30 6.05 0.19 0.43
C VAL A 30 5.22 -0.63 -0.54
N ILE A 31 5.25 -0.31 -1.85
CA ILE A 31 4.50 -1.04 -2.86
C ILE A 31 4.95 -2.51 -2.94
N ARG A 32 6.25 -2.79 -2.86
CA ARG A 32 6.77 -4.16 -2.82
C ARG A 32 6.26 -4.92 -1.60
N GLN A 33 6.25 -4.28 -0.43
CA GLN A 33 5.75 -4.88 0.79
C GLN A 33 4.25 -5.18 0.69
N LEU A 34 3.45 -4.22 0.20
CA LEU A 34 2.01 -4.40 0.00
C LEU A 34 1.70 -5.53 -0.97
N ILE A 35 2.44 -5.62 -2.09
CA ILE A 35 2.29 -6.73 -3.06
C ILE A 35 2.67 -8.07 -2.41
N ARG A 36 3.73 -8.10 -1.59
CA ARG A 36 4.18 -9.32 -0.91
C ARG A 36 3.19 -9.81 0.14
N ASP A 37 2.58 -8.89 0.87
CA ASP A 37 1.64 -9.18 1.95
C ASP A 37 0.20 -9.30 1.43
N TRP A 38 -0.04 -9.01 0.14
CA TRP A 38 -1.34 -9.15 -0.50
C TRP A 38 -1.78 -10.61 -0.51
N GLN A 39 -2.83 -10.92 0.25
CA GLN A 39 -3.47 -12.22 0.28
C GLN A 39 -4.92 -12.09 -0.21
N PRO A 40 -5.20 -12.40 -1.49
CA PRO A 40 -6.50 -12.16 -2.10
C PRO A 40 -7.63 -12.97 -1.46
N ASP A 41 -7.31 -14.13 -0.87
CA ASP A 41 -8.28 -15.02 -0.23
C ASP A 41 -8.51 -14.70 1.26
N ARG A 42 -7.80 -13.70 1.80
CA ARG A 42 -7.94 -13.30 3.20
C ARG A 42 -9.08 -12.28 3.29
N PRO A 43 -10.19 -12.57 3.98
CA PRO A 43 -11.23 -11.58 4.19
C PRO A 43 -10.62 -10.37 4.91
N PRO A 44 -11.01 -9.12 4.56
CA PRO A 44 -10.51 -7.94 5.23
C PRO A 44 -10.80 -8.09 6.72
N SER A 45 -9.75 -8.05 7.54
CA SER A 45 -9.90 -8.16 8.99
C SER A 45 -10.96 -7.15 9.45
N PRO A 46 -11.97 -7.58 10.23
CA PRO A 46 -13.00 -6.68 10.71
C PRO A 46 -12.31 -5.52 11.44
N LYS A 47 -12.60 -4.29 10.99
CA LYS A 47 -12.16 -3.07 11.66
C LYS A 47 -12.63 -3.18 13.11
N GLN A 48 -11.70 -3.35 14.05
CA GLN A 48 -12.00 -3.19 15.47
C GLN A 48 -12.32 -1.70 15.67
N ASN A 49 -13.59 -1.34 15.52
CA ASN A 49 -14.12 -0.11 16.09
C ASN A 49 -13.97 -0.27 17.60
N THR A 50 -12.99 0.43 18.16
CA THR A 50 -12.92 0.70 19.60
C THR A 50 -13.25 2.17 19.73
N GLU A 51 -14.53 2.47 19.95
CA GLU A 51 -15.08 3.26 21.06
C GLU A 51 -16.60 3.38 20.92
#